data_AF-A0A068B344-F1
#
_entry.id   AF-A0A068B344-F1
#
_cell.length_a   1.000
_cell.length_b   1.000
_cell.length_c   1.000
_cell.angle_alpha   90.00
_cell.angle_beta   90.00
_cell.angle_gamma   90.00
#
_symmetry.space_group_name_H-M   'P 1'
#
loop_
_entity.id
_entity.type
_entity.pdbx_description
1 polymer ?
#
loop_
_entity_poly.entity_id
_entity_poly.type
_entity_poly.pdbx_seq_one_letter_code
_entity_poly.pdbx_strand_id
1 'polypeptide(L)'
;RHRYSQQGGGHITRQKLQQFQREENDPEPKIICVHGTSVAGGRCICDQGWAGTNCQREMHCATFERNQNGSCSICQSNFQGEHCEYIECQNGGEELNETQSCNCPKPYSGRFCDELLTRNVYYYYNSKVATIGPLGLLSV
;
A
#
# COMPACT_ATOMS: atom_id res chain seq x y z
N ARG A 1 37.88 30.50 -44.11
CA ARG A 1 36.49 30.24 -44.57
C ARG A 1 35.77 29.46 -43.47
N HIS A 2 35.18 30.12 -42.48
CA HIS A 2 34.33 29.46 -41.48
C HIS A 2 33.01 30.23 -41.37
N ARG A 3 31.92 29.52 -41.68
CA ARG A 3 30.54 30.00 -41.64
C ARG A 3 30.08 30.10 -40.19
N TYR A 4 29.67 31.28 -39.76
CA TYR A 4 28.71 31.42 -38.66
C TYR A 4 27.34 30.97 -39.17
N SER A 5 26.75 29.97 -38.52
CA SER A 5 25.36 29.58 -38.76
C SER A 5 24.46 30.42 -37.85
N GLN A 6 23.65 31.29 -38.45
CA GLN A 6 22.56 31.95 -37.77
C GLN A 6 21.46 30.90 -37.50
N GLN A 7 21.13 30.66 -36.24
CA GLN A 7 19.87 30.00 -35.88
C GLN A 7 18.81 31.08 -35.68
N GLY A 8 17.84 31.08 -36.60
CA GLY A 8 16.78 32.05 -36.70
C GLY A 8 15.85 32.04 -35.49
N GLY A 9 15.42 33.24 -35.10
CA GLY A 9 14.34 33.45 -34.15
C GLY A 9 13.04 32.86 -34.70
N GLY A 10 12.57 31.79 -34.07
CA GLY A 10 11.25 31.23 -34.34
C GLY A 10 10.16 32.14 -33.79
N HIS A 11 9.21 32.51 -34.65
CA HIS A 11 8.01 33.25 -34.26
C HIS A 11 7.15 32.35 -33.35
N ILE A 12 7.06 32.70 -32.07
CA ILE A 12 6.16 32.01 -31.13
C ILE A 12 4.74 32.43 -31.47
N THR A 13 3.93 31.50 -31.98
CA THR A 13 2.52 31.74 -32.27
C THR A 13 1.72 31.92 -30.98
N ARG A 14 0.67 32.76 -31.02
CA ARG A 14 -0.29 32.96 -29.91
C ARG A 14 -0.80 31.63 -29.33
N GLN A 15 -0.96 30.62 -30.19
CA GLN A 15 -1.38 29.26 -29.80
C GLN A 15 -0.32 28.51 -28.96
N LYS A 16 0.98 28.70 -29.23
CA LYS A 16 2.08 28.12 -28.44
C LYS A 16 2.23 28.81 -27.08
N LEU A 17 2.07 30.14 -27.02
CA LEU A 17 2.02 30.88 -25.75
C LEU A 17 0.87 30.42 -24.85
N GLN A 18 -0.31 30.17 -25.43
CA GLN A 18 -1.49 29.65 -24.72
C GLN A 18 -1.33 28.18 -24.28
N GLN A 19 -0.43 27.40 -24.89
CA GLN A 19 -0.10 26.04 -24.45
C GLN A 19 0.81 26.07 -23.22
N PHE A 20 1.86 26.90 -23.21
CA PHE A 20 2.71 27.08 -22.03
C PHE A 20 1.95 27.68 -20.83
N GLN A 21 1.03 28.63 -21.06
CA GLN A 21 0.18 29.21 -20.00
C GLN A 21 -0.87 28.24 -19.43
N ARG A 22 -1.16 27.13 -20.12
CA ARG A 22 -2.11 26.10 -19.64
C ARG A 22 -1.44 25.05 -18.76
N GLU A 23 -0.13 24.84 -18.89
CA GLU A 23 0.63 23.97 -17.98
C GLU A 23 0.92 24.64 -16.63
N GLU A 24 0.86 25.98 -16.57
CA GLU A 24 1.01 26.76 -15.33
C GLU A 24 -0.31 26.91 -14.54
N ASN A 25 -1.44 26.46 -15.10
CA ASN A 25 -2.79 26.55 -14.51
C ASN A 25 -3.39 25.19 -14.17
N ASP A 26 -2.61 24.11 -14.17
CA ASP A 26 -3.05 22.86 -13.56
C ASP A 26 -2.75 22.95 -12.05
N PRO A 27 -3.76 22.94 -11.16
CA PRO A 27 -3.50 22.90 -9.73
C PRO A 27 -2.72 21.63 -9.45
N GLU A 28 -1.46 21.80 -9.06
CA GLU A 28 -0.53 20.74 -8.66
C GLU A 28 -1.31 19.64 -7.90
N PRO A 29 -1.21 18.36 -8.30
CA PRO A 29 -2.05 17.30 -7.75
C PRO A 29 -1.94 17.29 -6.23
N LYS A 30 -2.99 17.78 -5.58
CA LYS A 30 -3.01 18.00 -4.14
C LYS A 30 -3.05 16.66 -3.45
N ILE A 31 -1.91 16.24 -2.89
CA ILE A 31 -1.82 15.04 -2.07
C ILE A 31 -2.82 15.10 -0.91
N ILE A 32 -3.52 13.99 -0.68
CA ILE A 32 -4.45 13.84 0.44
C ILE A 32 -3.74 13.04 1.52
N CYS A 33 -3.61 13.63 2.71
CA CYS A 33 -3.08 12.96 3.89
C CYS A 33 -4.26 12.52 4.75
N VAL A 34 -4.37 11.21 5.04
CA VAL A 34 -5.48 10.66 5.83
C VAL A 34 -5.30 11.03 7.31
N HIS A 35 -4.10 10.82 7.84
CA HIS A 35 -3.72 11.14 9.22
C HIS A 35 -2.43 11.97 9.24
N GLY A 36 -2.54 13.22 8.81
CA GLY A 36 -1.41 14.13 8.78
C GLY A 36 -1.70 15.42 8.05
N THR A 37 -0.65 16.20 7.83
CA THR A 37 -0.73 17.49 7.17
C THR A 37 0.08 17.46 5.87
N SER A 38 -0.49 18.01 4.79
CA SER A 38 0.24 18.20 3.54
C SER A 38 1.15 19.42 3.63
N VAL A 39 2.36 19.29 3.10
CA VAL A 39 3.32 20.41 3.03
C VAL A 39 3.65 20.75 1.58
N ALA A 40 4.20 21.95 1.38
CA ALA A 40 4.65 22.40 0.06
C ALA A 40 5.58 21.38 -0.59
N GLY A 41 5.34 21.05 -1.86
CA GLY A 41 6.04 19.99 -2.60
C GLY A 41 5.35 18.62 -2.59
N GLY A 42 4.06 18.55 -2.25
CA GLY A 42 3.23 17.37 -2.53
C GLY A 42 3.54 16.14 -1.68
N ARG A 43 3.99 16.32 -0.43
CA ARG A 43 4.24 15.22 0.52
C ARG A 43 3.42 15.40 1.81
N CYS A 44 3.18 14.29 2.51
CA CYS A 44 2.55 14.29 3.81
C CYS A 44 3.57 14.26 4.95
N ILE A 45 3.28 14.99 6.03
CA ILE A 45 3.88 14.78 7.36
C ILE A 45 2.82 14.08 8.19
N CYS A 46 3.10 12.83 8.58
CA CYS A 46 2.15 12.00 9.30
C CYS A 46 2.07 12.33 10.78
N ASP A 47 0.87 12.17 11.34
CA ASP A 47 0.64 12.24 12.77
C ASP A 47 1.35 11.09 13.49
N GLN A 48 1.56 11.22 14.80
CA GLN A 48 2.21 10.16 15.58
C GLN A 48 1.41 8.86 15.47
N GLY A 49 2.12 7.77 15.14
CA GLY A 49 1.51 6.45 14.98
C GLY A 49 1.00 6.15 13.58
N TRP A 50 1.22 7.04 12.60
CA TRP A 50 0.81 6.84 11.21
C TRP A 50 2.00 6.90 10.24
N ALA A 51 1.92 6.12 9.17
CA ALA A 51 2.95 5.96 8.16
C ALA A 51 2.36 5.75 6.75
N GLY A 52 3.24 5.70 5.76
CA GLY A 52 2.90 5.61 4.34
C GLY A 52 2.78 6.97 3.65
N THR A 53 2.81 6.96 2.32
CA THR A 53 2.85 8.17 1.47
C THR A 53 1.73 9.17 1.79
N ASN A 54 0.54 8.66 2.12
CA ASN A 54 -0.65 9.44 2.44
C ASN A 54 -1.03 9.30 3.92
N CYS A 55 -0.13 8.82 4.78
CA CYS A 55 -0.38 8.56 6.21
C CYS A 55 -1.59 7.65 6.45
N GLN A 56 -1.77 6.66 5.58
CA GLN A 56 -2.92 5.76 5.60
C GLN A 56 -2.71 4.48 6.42
N ARG A 57 -1.47 4.19 6.84
CA ARG A 57 -1.13 2.97 7.56
C ARG A 57 -0.85 3.28 9.02
N GLU A 58 -1.43 2.51 9.93
CA GLU A 58 -1.12 2.57 11.35
C GLU A 58 0.25 1.91 11.62
N MET A 59 1.02 2.49 12.53
CA MET A 59 2.30 1.95 12.98
C MET A 59 2.07 0.93 14.11
N HIS A 60 2.48 -0.31 13.91
CA HIS A 60 2.35 -1.37 14.92
C HIS A 60 3.68 -1.63 15.65
N CYS A 61 4.23 -0.59 16.30
CA CYS A 61 5.41 -0.76 17.14
C CYS A 61 5.07 -1.56 18.42
N ALA A 62 5.97 -2.43 18.86
CA ALA A 62 5.81 -3.20 20.09
C ALA A 62 5.94 -2.35 21.37
N THR A 63 6.68 -1.23 21.29
CA THR A 63 6.90 -0.31 22.40
C THR A 63 6.68 1.14 21.97
N PHE A 64 6.69 2.07 22.93
CA PHE A 64 6.66 3.51 22.66
C PHE A 64 8.02 4.08 22.23
N GLU A 65 9.09 3.29 22.31
CA GLU A 65 10.43 3.73 21.90
C GLU A 65 10.50 3.91 20.38
N ARG A 66 11.24 4.92 19.94
CA ARG A 66 11.45 5.26 18.53
C ARG A 66 12.93 5.49 18.28
N ASN A 67 13.39 5.09 17.10
CA ASN A 67 14.72 5.44 16.64
C ASN A 67 14.80 6.95 16.33
N GLN A 68 16.00 7.47 16.10
CA GLN A 68 16.23 8.90 15.84
C GLN A 68 15.47 9.44 14.62
N ASN A 69 15.20 8.59 13.64
CA ASN A 69 14.43 8.93 12.44
C ASN A 69 12.90 8.75 12.61
N GLY A 70 12.43 8.43 13.84
CA GLY A 70 11.01 8.21 14.13
C GLY A 70 10.49 6.81 13.79
N SER A 71 11.34 5.91 13.29
CA SER A 71 11.01 4.50 13.05
C SER A 71 10.79 3.72 14.33
N CYS A 72 10.07 2.59 14.25
CA CYS A 72 9.87 1.72 15.41
C CYS A 72 11.20 1.06 15.80
N SER A 73 11.48 0.93 17.10
CA SER A 73 12.62 0.13 17.56
C SER A 73 12.37 -1.37 17.36
N ILE A 74 11.13 -1.82 17.60
CA ILE A 74 10.69 -3.21 17.48
C ILE A 74 9.23 -3.23 16.99
N CYS A 75 8.88 -4.16 16.10
CA CYS A 75 7.52 -4.38 15.63
C CYS A 75 6.74 -5.35 16.52
N GLN A 76 5.42 -5.15 16.59
CA GLN A 76 4.51 -6.19 17.08
C GLN A 76 4.61 -7.45 16.19
N SER A 77 4.24 -8.61 16.74
CA SER A 77 4.24 -9.86 15.99
C SER A 77 3.39 -9.74 14.72
N ASN A 78 3.87 -10.31 13.62
CA ASN A 78 3.26 -10.28 12.29
C ASN A 78 3.10 -8.87 11.69
N PHE A 79 3.97 -7.93 12.07
CA PHE A 79 4.14 -6.66 11.39
C PHE A 79 5.61 -6.41 11.07
N GLN A 80 5.85 -5.74 9.95
CA GLN A 80 7.18 -5.42 9.44
C GLN A 80 7.20 -4.03 8.79
N GLY A 81 8.40 -3.63 8.37
CA GLY A 81 8.67 -2.31 7.82
C GLY A 81 9.43 -1.44 8.82
N GLU A 82 9.91 -0.31 8.34
CA GLU A 82 10.63 0.66 9.17
C GLU A 82 9.72 1.22 10.28
N HIS A 83 8.45 1.45 9.96
CA HIS A 83 7.45 1.96 10.89
C HIS A 83 6.46 0.88 11.34
N CYS A 84 6.78 -0.40 11.11
CA CYS A 84 5.91 -1.55 11.38
C CYS A 84 4.51 -1.39 10.78
N GLU A 85 4.46 -0.82 9.58
CA GLU A 85 3.24 -0.42 8.89
C GLU A 85 2.69 -1.49 7.95
N TYR A 86 3.48 -2.54 7.66
CA TYR A 86 3.07 -3.64 6.78
C TYR A 86 2.72 -4.86 7.60
N ILE A 87 1.53 -5.41 7.39
CA ILE A 87 1.12 -6.67 7.99
C ILE A 87 1.81 -7.85 7.29
N GLU A 88 2.22 -8.85 8.07
CA GLU A 88 2.72 -10.12 7.54
C GLU A 88 1.62 -11.19 7.61
N CYS A 89 1.08 -11.54 6.43
CA CYS A 89 0.09 -12.58 6.30
C CYS A 89 0.74 -13.97 6.26
N GLN A 90 0.20 -14.91 7.04
CA GLN A 90 0.65 -16.29 7.12
C GLN A 90 -0.13 -17.19 6.17
N ASN A 91 0.37 -18.42 5.96
CA ASN A 91 -0.32 -19.47 5.21
C ASN A 91 -0.81 -19.08 3.81
N GLY A 92 -0.10 -18.17 3.14
CA GLY A 92 -0.46 -17.67 1.80
C GLY A 92 -1.62 -16.67 1.81
N GLY A 93 -1.91 -16.04 2.96
CA GLY A 93 -2.82 -14.90 3.02
C GLY A 93 -2.29 -13.69 2.24
N GLU A 94 -3.21 -12.85 1.76
CA GLU A 94 -2.91 -11.63 1.01
C GLU A 94 -3.37 -10.41 1.81
N GLU A 95 -2.55 -9.35 1.82
CA GLU A 95 -2.87 -8.11 2.54
C GLU A 95 -4.09 -7.39 1.93
N LEU A 96 -5.00 -6.98 2.79
CA LEU A 96 -6.08 -6.02 2.50
C LEU A 96 -5.63 -4.63 2.95
N ASN A 97 -5.02 -3.89 2.01
CA ASN A 97 -4.35 -2.60 2.24
C ASN A 97 -5.19 -1.57 3.05
N GLU A 98 -6.52 -1.59 2.91
CA GLU A 98 -7.41 -0.63 3.57
C GLU A 98 -7.57 -0.86 5.09
N THR A 99 -7.28 -2.08 5.56
CA THR A 99 -7.58 -2.50 6.93
C THR A 99 -6.39 -3.09 7.68
N GLN A 100 -5.21 -3.20 7.04
CA GLN A 100 -4.03 -3.89 7.57
C GLN A 100 -4.44 -5.23 8.21
N SER A 101 -5.19 -6.02 7.42
CA SER A 101 -5.67 -7.36 7.73
C SER A 101 -5.45 -8.27 6.53
N CYS A 102 -5.51 -9.57 6.73
CA CYS A 102 -5.24 -10.54 5.67
C CYS A 102 -6.52 -11.19 5.15
N ASN A 103 -6.63 -11.32 3.83
CA ASN A 103 -7.56 -12.23 3.19
C ASN A 103 -7.02 -13.66 3.26
N CYS A 104 -7.70 -14.54 3.99
CA CYS A 104 -7.18 -15.86 4.30
C CYS A 104 -7.66 -16.95 3.35
N PRO A 105 -6.73 -17.75 2.79
CA PRO A 105 -7.10 -18.97 2.09
C PRO A 105 -7.73 -19.96 3.09
N LYS A 106 -8.81 -20.62 2.68
CA LYS A 106 -9.43 -21.67 3.51
C LYS A 106 -8.45 -22.84 3.65
N PRO A 107 -8.37 -23.48 4.84
CA PRO A 107 -9.24 -23.30 6.02
C PRO A 107 -8.74 -22.28 7.07
N TYR A 108 -7.69 -21.51 6.78
CA TYR A 108 -7.09 -20.58 7.75
C TYR A 108 -8.00 -19.37 8.04
N SER A 109 -7.80 -18.77 9.21
CA SER A 109 -8.50 -17.56 9.68
C SER A 109 -7.61 -16.72 10.59
N GLY A 110 -8.20 -15.69 11.21
CA GLY A 110 -7.49 -14.72 12.03
C GLY A 110 -7.05 -13.49 11.23
N ARG A 111 -6.60 -12.44 11.92
CA ARG A 111 -6.14 -11.20 11.28
C ARG A 111 -4.92 -11.45 10.38
N PHE A 112 -4.07 -12.39 10.76
CA PHE A 112 -2.81 -12.74 10.10
C PHE A 112 -2.88 -14.07 9.34
N CYS A 113 -4.06 -14.71 9.24
CA CYS A 113 -4.21 -16.05 8.65
C CYS A 113 -3.38 -17.16 9.33
N ASP A 114 -3.06 -16.99 10.60
CA ASP A 114 -2.28 -17.92 11.43
C ASP A 114 -3.15 -18.87 12.25
N GLU A 115 -4.47 -18.65 12.29
CA GLU A 115 -5.39 -19.52 13.01
C GLU A 115 -5.88 -20.68 12.14
N LEU A 116 -5.83 -21.89 12.70
CA LEU A 116 -6.38 -23.10 12.10
C LEU A 116 -7.42 -23.74 13.04
N LEU A 117 -8.63 -23.19 13.02
CA LEU A 117 -9.71 -23.68 13.87
C LEU A 117 -10.28 -24.99 13.33
N THR A 118 -10.45 -25.98 14.21
CA THR A 118 -11.05 -27.30 13.91
C THR A 118 -12.37 -27.19 13.14
N ARG A 119 -13.22 -26.22 13.50
CA ARG A 119 -14.48 -25.93 12.81
C ARG A 119 -14.28 -25.55 11.34
N ASN A 120 -13.30 -24.68 11.04
CA ASN A 120 -13.03 -24.23 9.67
C ASN A 120 -12.50 -25.38 8.81
N VAL A 121 -11.64 -26.22 9.40
CA VAL A 121 -11.12 -27.44 8.75
C VAL A 121 -12.26 -28.38 8.39
N TYR A 122 -13.10 -28.76 9.36
CA TYR A 122 -14.24 -29.64 9.10
C TYR A 122 -15.19 -29.06 8.07
N TYR A 123 -15.55 -27.78 8.19
CA TYR A 123 -16.43 -27.13 7.23
C TYR A 123 -15.85 -27.14 5.81
N TYR A 124 -14.56 -26.81 5.66
CA TYR A 124 -13.89 -26.81 4.37
C TYR A 124 -13.90 -28.21 3.72
N TYR A 125 -13.43 -29.24 4.43
CA TYR A 125 -13.37 -30.59 3.85
C TYR A 125 -14.76 -31.20 3.63
N ASN A 126 -15.72 -30.98 4.53
CA ASN A 126 -17.09 -31.43 4.33
C ASN A 126 -17.73 -30.76 3.10
N SER A 127 -17.51 -29.46 2.88
CA SER A 127 -18.03 -28.76 1.70
C SER A 127 -17.37 -29.25 0.40
N LYS A 128 -16.06 -29.54 0.41
CA LYS A 128 -15.35 -30.12 -0.73
C LYS A 128 -15.90 -31.50 -1.07
N VAL A 129 -16.04 -32.39 -0.08
CA VAL A 129 -16.61 -33.73 -0.28
C VAL A 129 -18.07 -33.65 -0.75
N ALA A 130 -18.88 -32.75 -0.19
CA ALA A 130 -20.27 -32.56 -0.65
C ALA A 130 -20.35 -32.09 -2.11
N THR A 131 -19.37 -31.31 -2.57
CA THR A 131 -19.32 -30.81 -3.94
C THR A 131 -18.83 -31.86 -4.94
N ILE A 132 -17.85 -32.70 -4.56
CA ILE A 132 -17.26 -33.72 -5.44
C ILE A 132 -18.06 -35.04 -5.36
N GLY A 133 -18.94 -35.19 -4.38
CA GLY A 133 -19.76 -36.39 -4.17
C GLY A 133 -18.94 -37.60 -3.67
N PRO A 134 -19.59 -38.75 -3.46
CA PRO A 134 -18.94 -39.96 -2.91
C PRO A 134 -17.84 -40.58 -3.80
N LEU A 135 -17.71 -40.16 -5.07
CA LEU A 135 -16.68 -40.66 -6.00
C LEU A 135 -15.40 -39.82 -6.03
N GLY A 136 -15.40 -38.62 -5.42
CA GLY A 136 -14.26 -37.69 -5.43
C GLY A 136 -13.03 -38.11 -4.62
N LEU A 137 -13.15 -39.17 -3.83
CA LEU A 137 -12.09 -39.69 -2.96
C LEU A 137 -11.14 -40.67 -3.65
N LEU A 138 -11.40 -41.06 -4.91
CA LEU A 138 -10.61 -42.08 -5.64
C LEU A 138 -9.75 -41.53 -6.79
N SER A 139 -9.64 -40.20 -6.96
CA SER A 139 -9.01 -39.59 -8.14
C SER A 139 -7.80 -38.70 -7.84
N VAL A 140 -7.02 -38.99 -6.79
CA VAL A 140 -5.69 -38.40 -6.57
C VAL A 140 -4.63 -39.47 -6.72
#